data_AF-A0A7X3YD67-F1
#
_entry.id   AF-A0A7X3YD67-F1
#
_cell.length_a   1.000
_cell.length_b   1.000
_cell.length_c   1.000
_cell.angle_alpha   90.00
_cell.angle_beta   90.00
_cell.angle_gamma   90.00
#
_symmetry.space_group_name_H-M   'P 1'
#
loop_
_entity.id
_entity.type
_entity.pdbx_description
1 polymer ?
#
loop_
_entity_poly.entity_id
_entity_poly.type
_entity_poly.pdbx_seq_one_letter_code
_entity_poly.pdbx_strand_id
1 'polypeptide(L)'
;MARARSFPESMHVTWLGLRSRQDWVLVRRAIDDGYVTVTNNRADFVALIEREPHHPGLVCINVAHGLMSLDIQRRLFDIAMTRIADTDLVGQVLEITLSADRTVLIERYSAGATS
;
A
#
# COMPACT_ATOMS: atom_id res chain seq x y z
N MET A 1 -5.14 24.54 6.17
CA MET A 1 -4.94 24.70 4.72
C MET A 1 -4.99 23.34 4.06
N ALA A 2 -6.16 22.97 3.54
CA ALA A 2 -6.38 21.73 2.80
C ALA A 2 -6.20 22.02 1.31
N ARG A 3 -5.14 21.49 0.70
CA ARG A 3 -4.98 21.52 -0.75
C ARG A 3 -5.53 20.19 -1.27
N ALA A 4 -6.71 20.27 -1.89
CA ALA A 4 -7.33 19.16 -2.60
C ALA A 4 -6.35 18.63 -3.65
N ARG A 5 -5.95 17.37 -3.50
CA ARG A 5 -5.39 16.59 -4.61
C ARG A 5 -6.58 15.95 -5.30
N SER A 6 -6.93 16.45 -6.47
CA SER A 6 -7.90 15.80 -7.35
C SER A 6 -7.23 14.56 -7.91
N PHE A 7 -7.49 13.40 -7.29
CA PHE A 7 -7.18 12.11 -7.89
C PHE A 7 -8.04 11.96 -9.15
N PRO A 8 -7.53 11.42 -10.27
CA PRO A 8 -8.36 11.10 -11.42
C PRO A 8 -9.55 10.25 -10.96
N GLU A 9 -10.74 10.58 -11.47
CA GLU A 9 -12.01 9.95 -11.09
C GLU A 9 -11.85 8.41 -11.12
N SER A 10 -12.04 7.76 -9.96
CA SER A 10 -12.06 6.31 -9.72
C SER A 10 -10.86 5.65 -9.02
N MET A 11 -10.00 6.38 -8.30
CA MET A 11 -9.02 5.74 -7.40
C MET A 11 -9.61 5.54 -5.99
N HIS A 12 -10.21 4.38 -5.77
CA HIS A 12 -10.74 3.96 -4.49
C HIS A 12 -9.61 3.35 -3.65
N VAL A 13 -9.11 4.09 -2.65
CA VAL A 13 -8.01 3.65 -1.77
C VAL A 13 -8.55 3.35 -0.37
N THR A 14 -8.20 2.19 0.17
CA THR A 14 -8.45 1.85 1.58
C THR A 14 -7.13 1.78 2.34
N TRP A 15 -6.99 2.60 3.40
CA TRP A 15 -5.85 2.56 4.31
C TRP A 15 -6.17 1.72 5.55
N LEU A 16 -5.45 0.61 5.71
CA LEU A 16 -5.57 -0.25 6.88
C LEU A 16 -4.48 0.18 7.88
N GLY A 17 -4.88 0.97 8.88
CA GLY A 17 -3.96 1.55 9.85
C GLY A 17 -3.10 0.55 10.61
N LEU A 18 -1.92 1.01 11.06
CA LEU A 18 -0.85 0.25 11.72
C LEU A 18 -1.19 -0.37 13.10
N ARG A 19 -2.46 -0.36 13.55
CA ARG A 19 -2.82 -0.49 14.98
C ARG A 19 -4.09 -1.30 15.29
N SER A 20 -4.90 -1.66 14.31
CA SER A 20 -6.14 -2.41 14.56
C SER A 20 -5.99 -3.87 14.17
N ARG A 21 -6.54 -4.78 14.98
CA ARG A 21 -6.85 -6.16 14.58
C ARG A 21 -7.51 -6.09 13.20
N GLN A 22 -6.80 -6.56 12.18
CA GLN A 22 -7.30 -6.53 10.81
C GLN A 22 -8.48 -7.51 10.73
N ASP A 23 -9.61 -7.02 10.26
CA ASP A 23 -10.71 -7.89 9.87
C ASP A 23 -10.44 -8.34 8.43
N TRP A 24 -9.89 -9.54 8.29
CA TRP A 24 -9.55 -10.15 6.99
C TRP A 24 -10.75 -10.16 6.02
N VAL A 25 -11.98 -10.18 6.53
CA VAL A 25 -13.20 -10.10 5.72
C VAL A 25 -13.36 -8.73 5.11
N LEU A 26 -13.10 -7.65 5.86
CA LEU A 26 -13.15 -6.28 5.35
C LEU A 26 -12.09 -6.02 4.30
N VAL A 27 -10.88 -6.54 4.52
CA VAL A 27 -9.78 -6.44 3.56
C VAL A 27 -10.13 -7.13 2.26
N ARG A 28 -10.63 -8.37 2.35
CA ARG A 28 -11.00 -9.15 1.18
C ARG A 28 -12.12 -8.45 0.40
N ARG A 29 -13.13 -7.95 1.10
CA ARG A 29 -14.20 -7.18 0.48
C ARG A 29 -13.71 -5.91 -0.20
N ALA A 30 -12.77 -5.18 0.40
CA ALA A 30 -12.18 -4.00 -0.25
C ALA A 30 -11.45 -4.38 -1.56
N ILE A 31 -10.72 -5.48 -1.58
CA ILE A 31 -10.09 -6.00 -2.80
C ILE A 31 -11.15 -6.37 -3.85
N ASP A 32 -12.17 -7.11 -3.45
CA ASP A 32 -13.27 -7.54 -4.34
C ASP A 32 -14.06 -6.32 -4.88
N ASP A 33 -14.22 -5.27 -4.08
CA ASP A 33 -14.90 -4.02 -4.44
C ASP A 33 -13.99 -3.07 -5.26
N GLY A 34 -12.77 -3.47 -5.62
CA GLY A 34 -11.91 -2.69 -6.51
C GLY A 34 -10.96 -1.70 -5.82
N TYR A 35 -10.78 -1.78 -4.49
CA TYR A 35 -9.94 -0.84 -3.76
C TYR A 35 -8.46 -1.23 -3.75
N VAL A 36 -7.60 -0.25 -4.02
CA VAL A 36 -6.16 -0.37 -3.74
C VAL A 36 -5.97 -0.41 -2.23
N THR A 37 -5.25 -1.42 -1.76
CA THR A 37 -5.05 -1.67 -0.32
C THR A 37 -3.69 -1.15 0.11
N VAL A 38 -3.64 -0.36 1.20
CA VAL A 38 -2.38 0.10 1.80
C VAL A 38 -2.19 -0.52 3.18
N THR A 39 -1.02 -1.14 3.42
CA THR A 39 -0.71 -1.93 4.62
C THR A 39 0.73 -1.75 5.08
N ASN A 40 1.03 -2.03 6.35
CA ASN A 40 2.39 -2.25 6.85
C ASN A 40 2.67 -3.72 7.20
N ASN A 41 1.69 -4.60 6.98
CA ASN A 41 1.81 -6.03 7.19
C ASN A 41 2.09 -6.69 5.83
N ARG A 42 3.32 -6.57 5.35
CA ARG A 42 3.72 -7.07 4.02
C ARG A 42 3.45 -8.57 3.87
N ALA A 43 3.92 -9.37 4.83
CA ALA A 43 3.93 -10.82 4.70
C ALA A 43 2.53 -11.40 4.51
N ASP A 44 1.58 -11.02 5.37
CA ASP A 44 0.24 -11.58 5.30
C ASP A 44 -0.53 -11.11 4.06
N PHE A 45 -0.33 -9.86 3.63
CA PHE A 45 -1.05 -9.31 2.48
C PHE A 45 -0.49 -9.81 1.17
N VAL A 46 0.84 -9.91 1.03
CA VAL A 46 1.47 -10.49 -0.17
C VAL A 46 0.98 -11.93 -0.35
N ALA A 47 0.98 -12.75 0.69
CA ALA A 47 0.46 -14.12 0.62
C ALA A 47 -1.04 -14.16 0.24
N LEU A 48 -1.82 -13.17 0.67
CA LEU A 48 -3.24 -13.06 0.32
C LEU A 48 -3.43 -12.74 -1.18
N ILE A 49 -2.66 -11.78 -1.70
CA ILE A 49 -2.82 -11.29 -3.08
C ILE A 49 -2.10 -12.13 -4.13
N GLU A 50 -1.08 -12.91 -3.77
CA GLU A 50 -0.42 -13.88 -4.67
C GLU A 50 -1.42 -14.91 -5.21
N ARG A 51 -2.49 -15.17 -4.46
CA ARG A 51 -3.58 -16.06 -4.87
C ARG A 51 -4.63 -15.37 -5.74
N GLU A 52 -4.52 -14.05 -5.92
CA GLU A 52 -5.49 -13.19 -6.60
C GLU A 52 -4.80 -12.27 -7.64
N PRO A 53 -4.32 -12.81 -8.78
CA PRO A 53 -3.52 -12.05 -9.74
C PRO A 53 -4.23 -10.82 -10.36
N HIS A 54 -5.56 -10.71 -10.23
CA HIS A 54 -6.37 -9.60 -10.73
C HIS A 54 -6.78 -8.60 -9.64
N HIS A 55 -6.04 -8.52 -8.52
CA HIS A 55 -6.35 -7.57 -7.46
C HIS A 55 -6.15 -6.09 -7.92
N PRO A 56 -6.83 -5.10 -7.31
CA PRO A 56 -6.72 -3.70 -7.72
C PRO A 56 -5.35 -3.06 -7.46
N GLY A 57 -4.59 -3.61 -6.51
CA GLY A 57 -3.23 -3.19 -6.17
C GLY A 57 -2.95 -3.28 -4.69
N LEU A 58 -1.71 -3.58 -4.33
CA LEU A 58 -1.25 -3.58 -2.93
C LEU A 58 -0.11 -2.60 -2.76
N VAL A 59 -0.19 -1.75 -1.73
CA VAL A 59 0.91 -0.91 -1.29
C VAL A 59 1.38 -1.32 0.10
N CYS A 60 2.64 -1.71 0.21
CA CYS A 60 3.27 -2.05 1.48
C CYS A 60 4.16 -0.88 1.94
N ILE A 61 3.93 -0.39 3.15
CA ILE A 61 4.74 0.65 3.78
C ILE A 61 5.54 0.00 4.92
N ASN A 62 6.85 -0.13 4.69
CA ASN A 62 7.79 -0.71 5.65
C ASN A 62 8.66 0.41 6.24
N VAL A 63 8.89 0.36 7.55
CA VAL A 63 9.75 1.34 8.23
C VAL A 63 10.69 0.59 9.13
N ALA A 64 11.99 0.89 9.02
CA ALA A 64 13.01 0.32 9.88
C ALA A 64 12.68 0.56 11.37
N HIS A 65 13.03 -0.43 12.18
CA HIS A 65 12.69 -0.44 13.60
C HIS A 65 13.15 0.85 14.31
N GLY A 66 12.28 1.42 15.14
CA GLY A 66 12.56 2.65 15.90
C GLY A 66 12.42 3.96 15.11
N LEU A 67 12.14 3.91 13.80
CA LEU A 67 11.95 5.12 12.99
C LEU A 67 10.48 5.52 12.79
N MET A 68 9.52 4.66 13.15
CA MET A 68 8.10 4.92 12.92
C MET A 68 7.61 6.07 13.82
N SER A 69 7.24 7.18 13.18
CA SER A 69 6.53 8.31 13.79
C SER A 69 5.31 8.68 12.95
N LEU A 70 4.40 9.49 13.51
CA LEU A 70 3.22 9.98 12.77
C LEU A 70 3.62 10.77 11.52
N ASP A 71 4.66 11.59 11.61
CA ASP A 71 5.16 12.37 10.47
C ASP A 71 5.76 11.48 9.37
N ILE A 72 6.49 10.43 9.75
CA ILE A 72 6.99 9.43 8.80
C ILE A 72 5.83 8.70 8.14
N GLN A 73 4.84 8.25 8.91
CA GLN A 73 3.66 7.56 8.37
C GLN A 73 2.92 8.44 7.34
N ARG A 74 2.69 9.73 7.66
CA ARG A 74 2.06 10.69 6.75
C ARG A 74 2.89 10.91 5.49
N ARG A 75 4.20 11.09 5.64
CA ARG A 75 5.12 11.27 4.52
C ARG A 75 5.11 10.07 3.57
N LEU A 76 5.17 8.85 4.11
CA LEU A 76 5.18 7.63 3.29
C LEU A 76 3.81 7.39 2.64
N PHE A 77 2.71 7.75 3.32
CA PHE A 77 1.39 7.74 2.69
C PHE A 77 1.28 8.73 1.54
N ASP A 78 1.77 9.96 1.70
CA ASP A 78 1.75 10.96 0.63
C ASP A 78 2.57 10.49 -0.59
N ILE A 79 3.69 9.80 -0.36
CA ILE A 79 4.46 9.16 -1.43
C ILE A 79 3.62 8.07 -2.11
N ALA A 80 2.97 7.19 -1.34
CA ALA A 80 2.08 6.16 -1.87
C ALA A 80 0.97 6.76 -2.74
N MET A 81 0.30 7.81 -2.28
CA MET A 81 -0.79 8.49 -3.00
C MET A 81 -0.31 9.10 -4.32
N THR A 82 0.86 9.73 -4.34
CA THR A 82 1.45 10.22 -5.58
C THR A 82 1.73 9.06 -6.56
N ARG A 83 2.31 7.95 -6.08
CA ARG A 83 2.65 6.81 -6.94
C ARG A 83 1.44 6.06 -7.48
N ILE A 84 0.37 6.00 -6.69
CA ILE A 84 -0.91 5.43 -7.11
C ILE A 84 -1.52 6.31 -8.21
N ALA A 85 -1.59 7.63 -8.02
CA ALA A 85 -2.16 8.54 -9.02
C ALA A 85 -1.49 8.46 -10.41
N ASP A 86 -0.19 8.17 -10.43
CA ASP A 86 0.62 8.16 -11.64
C ASP A 86 0.79 6.76 -12.28
N THR A 87 0.16 5.70 -11.74
CA THR A 87 0.38 4.34 -12.25
C THR A 87 -0.82 3.42 -12.05
N ASP A 88 -1.11 2.59 -13.04
CA ASP A 88 -1.91 1.39 -12.89
C ASP A 88 -1.22 0.35 -11.97
N LEU A 89 -1.89 -0.04 -10.89
CA LEU A 89 -1.42 -1.01 -9.90
C LEU A 89 -2.17 -2.34 -9.95
N VAL A 90 -3.04 -2.55 -10.94
CA VAL A 90 -3.77 -3.82 -11.08
C VAL A 90 -2.79 -4.98 -11.18
N GLY A 91 -2.93 -5.96 -10.29
CA GLY A 91 -2.03 -7.12 -10.17
C GLY A 91 -0.61 -6.80 -9.71
N GLN A 92 -0.33 -5.57 -9.28
CA GLN A 92 0.99 -5.11 -8.87
C GLN A 92 1.09 -4.82 -7.36
N VAL A 93 2.26 -5.08 -6.81
CA VAL A 93 2.67 -4.67 -5.47
C VAL A 93 3.61 -3.48 -5.59
N LEU A 94 3.36 -2.44 -4.80
CA LEU A 94 4.26 -1.30 -4.61
C LEU A 94 4.78 -1.35 -3.17
N GLU A 95 6.08 -1.55 -3.00
CA GLU A 95 6.73 -1.46 -1.69
C GLU A 95 7.41 -0.12 -1.52
N ILE A 96 7.18 0.50 -0.37
CA ILE A 96 7.82 1.74 0.05
C ILE A 96 8.49 1.46 1.39
N THR A 97 9.81 1.41 1.38
CA THR A 97 10.61 1.04 2.55
C THR A 97 11.47 2.21 3.00
N LEU A 98 11.27 2.68 4.24
CA LEU A 98 12.19 3.59 4.90
C LEU A 98 13.26 2.77 5.64
N SER A 99 14.48 2.78 5.10
CA SER A 99 15.64 2.09 5.66
C SER A 99 16.21 2.82 6.89
N ALA A 100 17.07 2.13 7.65
CA ALA A 100 17.69 2.66 8.87
C ALA A 100 18.58 3.89 8.61
N ASP A 101 19.16 3.97 7.42
CA ASP A 101 19.95 5.11 6.92
C ASP A 101 19.08 6.31 6.47
N ARG A 102 17.76 6.22 6.66
CA ARG A 102 16.75 7.21 6.25
C ARG A 102 16.58 7.34 4.73
N THR A 103 17.04 6.36 3.97
CA THR A 103 16.76 6.25 2.53
C THR A 103 15.38 5.64 2.32
N VAL A 104 14.62 6.19 1.35
CA VAL A 104 13.35 5.60 0.92
C VAL A 104 13.61 4.79 -0.35
N LEU A 105 13.41 3.48 -0.26
CA LEU A 105 13.41 2.57 -1.39
C LEU A 105 11.98 2.35 -1.86
N ILE A 106 11.78 2.34 -3.19
CA ILE A 106 10.48 2.09 -3.81
C ILE A 106 10.63 1.01 -4.85
N GLU A 107 9.92 -0.10 -4.66
CA GLU A 107 9.98 -1.28 -5.53
C GLU A 107 8.59 -1.62 -6.04
N ARG A 108 8.53 -2.16 -7.26
CA ARG A 108 7.28 -2.60 -7.88
C ARG A 108 7.48 -3.95 -8.54
N TYR A 109 6.54 -4.85 -8.34
CA TYR A 109 6.54 -6.17 -8.96
C TYR A 109 5.13 -6.73 -9.11
N SER A 110 4.93 -7.63 -10.07
CA SER A 110 3.68 -8.36 -10.24
C SER A 110 3.49 -9.37 -9.11
N ALA A 111 2.29 -9.46 -8.57
CA ALA A 111 1.93 -10.53 -7.64
C ALA A 111 2.11 -11.89 -8.33
N GLY A 112 2.84 -12.82 -7.69
CA GLY A 112 3.14 -14.13 -8.25
C GLY A 112 4.40 -14.21 -9.14
N ALA A 113 5.15 -13.11 -9.34
CA ALA A 113 6.42 -13.14 -10.07
C ALA A 113 7.61 -13.64 -9.22
N THR A 114 7.40 -13.87 -7.92
CA THR A 114 8.41 -14.45 -7.02
C THR A 114 8.26 -15.97 -7.04
N SER A 115 8.84 -16.62 -8.05
CA SER A 115 9.16 -18.05 -8.05
C SER A 115 10.56 -18.29 -7.50
#